data_AF-P69752-F1
#
_entry.id   AF-P69752-F1
#
_cell.length_a   1.000
_cell.length_b   1.000
_cell.length_c   1.000
_cell.angle_alpha   90.00
_cell.angle_beta   90.00
_cell.angle_gamma   90.00
#
_symmetry.space_group_name_H-M   'P 1'
#
loop_
_entity.id
_entity.type
_entity.pdbx_description
1 polymer ?
#
loop_
_entity_poly.entity_id
_entity_poly.type
_entity_poly.pdbx_seq_one_letter_code
_entity_poly.pdbx_strand_id
1 'polypeptide(L)' 'EACYPPGTFCGIKPGLCCSELCLPAVCVG' A
#
# COMPACT_ATOMS: atom_id res chain seq x y z
N GLU A 1 9.13 9.40 6.54
CA GLU A 1 8.14 8.38 6.95
C GLU A 1 8.21 7.20 5.97
N ALA A 2 8.21 5.95 6.42
CA ALA A 2 8.38 4.79 5.53
C ALA A 2 7.01 4.27 5.07
N CYS A 3 6.51 4.80 3.95
CA CYS A 3 5.32 4.27 3.28
C CYS A 3 5.72 3.48 2.03
N TYR A 4 4.88 2.52 1.63
CA TYR A 4 5.07 1.68 0.46
C TYR A 4 4.60 2.40 -0.81
N PRO A 5 5.44 2.47 -1.86
CA PRO A 5 5.03 3.08 -3.13
C PRO A 5 3.99 2.21 -3.86
N PRO A 6 3.26 2.79 -4.83
CA PRO A 6 2.33 2.04 -5.67
C PRO A 6 3.02 0.84 -6.36
N GLY A 7 2.31 -0.27 -6.48
CA GLY A 7 2.83 -1.56 -6.99
C GLY A 7 3.51 -2.44 -5.92
N THR A 8 3.69 -1.95 -4.70
CA THR A 8 4.30 -2.73 -3.61
C THR A 8 3.28 -3.64 -2.93
N PHE A 9 3.72 -4.82 -2.48
CA PHE A 9 2.90 -5.73 -1.69
C PHE A 9 2.69 -5.19 -0.26
N CYS A 10 1.43 -4.89 0.08
CA CYS A 10 0.99 -4.43 1.41
C CYS A 10 0.30 -5.52 2.24
N GLY A 11 0.06 -6.70 1.65
CA GLY A 11 -0.56 -7.85 2.31
C GLY A 11 -2.04 -7.59 2.63
N ILE A 12 -2.33 -7.00 3.79
CA ILE A 12 -3.68 -6.61 4.24
C ILE A 12 -3.61 -5.29 5.06
N LYS A 13 -2.47 -4.59 5.07
CA LYS A 13 -2.28 -3.38 5.88
C LYS A 13 -2.42 -2.13 5.02
N PRO A 14 -3.60 -1.47 4.99
CA PRO A 14 -3.82 -0.27 4.18
C PRO A 14 -2.95 0.91 4.61
N GLY A 15 -2.70 1.07 5.92
CA GLY A 15 -1.95 2.20 6.46
C GLY A 15 -0.43 2.17 6.26
N LEU A 16 0.09 1.24 5.45
CA LEU A 16 1.51 1.23 5.09
C LEU A 16 1.76 1.79 3.69
N CYS A 17 0.75 1.90 2.83
CA CYS A 17 0.91 2.46 1.49
C CYS A 17 1.04 4.00 1.56
N CYS A 18 1.84 4.60 0.68
CA CYS A 18 1.89 6.06 0.54
C CYS A 18 0.57 6.62 0.01
N SER A 19 -0.15 5.80 -0.75
CA SER A 19 -1.55 6.00 -1.13
C SER A 19 -2.47 5.30 -0.13
N GLU A 20 -3.66 5.83 0.13
CA GLU A 20 -4.61 5.26 1.10
C GLU A 20 -5.25 3.92 0.66
N LEU A 21 -4.92 3.42 -0.54
CA LEU A 21 -5.50 2.20 -1.10
C LEU A 21 -4.50 1.04 -1.18
N CYS A 22 -4.75 0.02 -0.36
CA CYS A 22 -4.17 -1.32 -0.49
C CYS A 22 -5.26 -2.27 -1.03
N LEU A 23 -5.35 -2.40 -2.36
CA LEU A 23 -6.32 -3.27 -3.03
C LEU A 23 -5.67 -4.63 -3.33
N PRO A 24 -6.46 -5.71 -3.37
CA PRO A 24 -6.47 -6.85 -2.42
C PRO A 24 -5.16 -7.32 -1.74
N ALA A 25 -3.98 -6.84 -2.14
CA ALA A 25 -2.70 -7.02 -1.44
C ALA A 25 -1.59 -6.08 -1.92
N VAL A 26 -1.90 -5.14 -2.83
CA VAL A 26 -0.94 -4.23 -3.45
C VAL A 26 -1.37 -2.78 -3.23
N CYS A 27 -0.39 -1.91 -2.99
CA CYS A 27 -0.62 -0.48 -2.96
C CYS A 27 -1.00 -0.03 -4.36
N VAL A 28 -2.19 0.56 -4.50
CA VAL A 28 -2.65 1.18 -5.74
C VAL A 28 -2.70 2.67 -5.46
N GLY A 29 -1.92 3.43 -6.21
CA GLY A 29 -1.78 4.88 -6.09
C GLY A 29 -1.70 5.49 -7.46
#